data_AF-A0A8H3IG29-F1
#
_entry.id   AF-A0A8H3IG29-F1
#
_cell.length_a   1.000
_cell.length_b   1.000
_cell.length_c   1.000
_cell.angle_alpha   90.00
_cell.angle_beta   90.00
_cell.angle_gamma   90.00
#
_symmetry.space_group_name_H-M   'P 1'
#
loop_
_entity.id
_entity.type
_entity.pdbx_description
1 polymer ?
#
loop_
_entity_poly.entity_id
_entity_poly.type
_entity_poly.pdbx_seq_one_letter_code
_entity_poly.pdbx_strand_id
1 'polypeptide(L)'
;MASHEAGPPPPAVEAATITSPINLILLALLFVLVYFRLRPAAPQTLPKAPDPIVFRTFAPPDLKPFNGEGNMPVYLAVRGKVFDVTSGRNFYGPGGPYENFAGRDATRGLACGSFDEDMLTKDLEGPLDDLKGLGVDELQALQDWEDRFTEKYLVVGKLISVGEKQMSAA
;
A
#
# COMPACT_ATOMS: atom_id res chain seq x y z
N MET A 1 76.42 64.08 42.00
CA MET A 1 74.96 64.11 42.23
C MET A 1 74.30 63.60 40.96
N ALA A 2 73.85 62.35 40.97
CA ALA A 2 73.27 61.69 39.80
C ALA A 2 71.77 61.99 39.76
N SER A 3 71.31 62.67 38.71
CA SER A 3 69.89 62.89 38.45
C SER A 3 69.35 61.70 37.65
N HIS A 4 68.41 60.97 38.24
CA HIS A 4 67.71 59.85 37.62
C HIS A 4 66.60 60.44 36.72
N GLU A 5 66.75 60.35 35.41
CA GLU A 5 65.71 60.71 34.44
C GLU A 5 64.74 59.52 34.31
N ALA A 6 63.49 59.71 34.73
CA ALA A 6 62.47 58.67 34.67
C ALA A 6 62.03 58.42 33.22
N GLY A 7 62.17 57.17 32.75
CA GLY A 7 61.73 56.76 31.42
C GLY A 7 60.21 56.86 31.21
N PRO A 8 59.74 56.88 29.96
CA PRO A 8 58.32 57.04 29.65
C PRO A 8 57.48 55.89 30.24
N PRO A 9 56.24 56.16 30.68
CA PRO A 9 55.39 55.15 31.29
C PRO A 9 55.10 54.01 30.31
N PRO A 10 54.98 52.75 30.78
CA PRO A 10 54.67 51.62 29.92
C PRO A 10 53.30 51.81 29.23
N PRO A 11 53.12 51.27 28.00
CA PRO A 11 51.84 51.39 27.30
C PRO A 11 50.75 50.69 28.11
N ALA A 12 49.62 51.37 28.29
CA ALA A 12 48.45 50.82 28.95
C ALA A 12 48.03 49.54 28.22
N VAL A 13 48.09 48.41 28.92
CA VAL A 13 47.56 47.14 28.43
C VAL A 13 46.04 47.31 28.38
N GLU A 14 45.49 47.54 27.18
CA GLU A 14 44.05 47.57 26.96
C GLU A 14 43.50 46.20 27.38
N ALA A 15 42.94 46.13 28.59
CA ALA A 15 42.27 44.96 29.09
C ALA A 15 41.06 44.74 28.17
N ALA A 16 41.16 43.74 27.28
CA ALA A 16 40.07 43.34 26.40
C ALA A 16 38.81 43.15 27.24
N THR A 17 37.83 44.04 27.08
CA THR A 17 36.60 44.00 27.84
C THR A 17 35.84 42.74 27.43
N ILE A 18 35.89 41.73 28.30
CA ILE A 18 35.21 40.44 28.11
C ILE A 18 33.72 40.67 27.80
N THR A 19 33.16 41.77 28.30
CA THR A 19 31.78 42.25 28.10
C THR A 19 31.62 43.33 27.02
N SER A 20 32.39 43.29 25.94
CA SER A 20 32.14 44.11 24.75
C SER A 20 30.82 43.71 24.05
N PRO A 21 30.06 44.66 23.45
CA PRO A 21 28.86 44.36 22.66
C PRO A 21 29.09 43.31 21.56
N ILE A 22 30.29 43.29 20.97
CA ILE A 22 30.70 42.28 19.99
C ILE A 22 30.73 40.88 20.60
N ASN A 23 31.25 40.73 21.81
CA ASN A 23 31.32 39.44 22.48
C ASN A 23 29.93 38.92 22.88
N LEU A 24 29.01 39.82 23.23
CA LEU A 24 27.62 39.45 23.49
C LEU A 24 26.90 38.95 22.23
N ILE A 25 27.14 39.59 21.07
CA ILE A 25 26.63 39.12 19.78
C ILE A 25 27.23 37.77 19.41
N LEU A 26 28.54 37.60 19.58
CA LEU A 26 29.23 36.33 19.31
C LEU A 26 28.74 35.21 20.24
N LEU A 27 28.50 35.50 21.53
CA LEU A 27 27.97 34.55 22.50
C LEU A 27 26.52 34.16 22.15
N ALA A 28 25.66 35.13 21.80
CA ALA A 28 24.30 34.85 21.34
C ALA A 28 24.30 34.00 20.06
N LEU A 29 25.17 34.32 19.10
CA LEU A 29 25.32 33.54 17.87
C LEU A 29 25.85 32.13 18.15
N LEU A 30 26.80 31.97 19.07
CA LEU A 30 27.28 30.67 19.54
C LEU A 30 26.15 29.85 20.15
N PHE A 31 25.35 30.42 21.04
CA PHE A 31 24.20 29.75 21.64
C PHE A 31 23.15 29.37 20.58
N VAL A 32 22.87 30.24 19.60
CA VAL A 32 21.94 29.96 18.51
C VAL A 32 22.45 28.80 17.65
N LEU A 33 23.73 28.79 17.26
CA LEU A 33 24.32 27.70 16.48
C LEU A 33 24.33 26.37 17.26
N VAL A 34 24.69 26.39 18.55
CA VAL A 34 24.64 25.21 19.41
C VAL A 34 23.21 24.70 19.54
N TYR A 35 22.25 25.60 19.74
CA TYR A 35 20.84 25.25 19.80
C TYR A 35 20.35 24.65 18.47
N PHE A 36 20.71 25.21 17.32
CA PHE A 36 20.38 24.63 16.01
C PHE A 36 21.07 23.29 15.75
N ARG A 37 22.26 23.05 16.31
CA ARG A 37 22.97 21.77 16.20
C ARG A 37 22.42 20.68 17.13
N LEU A 38 21.92 21.08 18.29
CA LEU A 38 21.36 20.16 19.29
C LEU A 38 19.84 19.97 19.14
N ARG A 39 19.17 20.80 18.32
CA ARG A 39 17.76 20.62 17.95
C ARG A 39 17.59 19.26 17.28
N PRO A 40 16.87 18.31 17.89
CA PRO A 40 16.59 17.02 17.28
C PRO A 40 15.83 17.23 15.97
N ALA A 41 16.25 16.57 14.90
CA ALA A 41 15.43 16.49 13.71
C ALA A 41 14.08 15.83 14.06
N ALA A 42 12.98 16.31 13.48
CA ALA A 42 11.68 15.69 13.68
C ALA A 42 11.75 14.19 13.29
N PRO A 43 11.17 13.28 14.08
CA PRO A 43 11.13 11.86 13.74
C PRO A 43 10.50 11.69 12.35
N GLN A 44 11.16 10.92 11.48
CA GLN A 44 10.57 10.55 10.19
C GLN A 44 9.37 9.65 10.45
N THR A 45 8.16 10.12 10.15
CA THR A 45 6.95 9.29 10.23
C THR A 45 6.89 8.41 8.99
N LEU A 46 7.22 7.12 9.15
CA LEU A 46 7.02 6.15 8.07
C LEU A 46 5.50 6.01 7.81
N PRO A 47 5.06 5.98 6.54
CA PRO A 47 3.67 5.65 6.22
C PRO A 47 3.33 4.28 6.82
N LYS A 48 2.14 4.15 7.41
CA LYS A 48 1.65 2.88 7.97
C LYS A 48 1.70 1.84 6.85
N ALA A 49 2.36 0.71 7.12
CA ALA A 49 2.35 -0.41 6.17
C ALA A 49 0.89 -0.85 5.93
N PRO A 50 0.53 -1.23 4.69
CA PRO A 50 -0.79 -1.78 4.41
C PRO A 50 -1.04 -2.99 5.32
N ASP A 51 -2.29 -3.15 5.77
CA ASP A 51 -2.63 -4.23 6.68
C ASP A 51 -2.32 -5.60 6.01
N PRO A 52 -1.82 -6.59 6.78
CA PRO A 52 -1.41 -7.87 6.21
C PRO A 52 -2.60 -8.59 5.59
N ILE A 53 -2.46 -8.94 4.32
CA ILE A 53 -3.48 -9.71 3.59
C ILE A 53 -3.39 -11.15 4.08
N VAL A 54 -4.42 -11.60 4.82
CA VAL A 54 -4.52 -12.99 5.26
C VAL A 54 -5.14 -13.81 4.15
N PHE A 55 -4.41 -14.83 3.69
CA PHE A 55 -4.94 -15.77 2.72
C PHE A 55 -6.19 -16.45 3.29
N ARG A 56 -7.34 -16.26 2.64
CA ARG A 56 -8.62 -16.76 3.12
C ARG A 56 -9.29 -17.66 2.09
N THR A 57 -10.03 -18.63 2.59
CA THR A 57 -10.92 -19.45 1.78
C THR A 57 -12.28 -18.75 1.65
N PHE A 58 -12.71 -18.51 0.41
CA PHE A 58 -13.97 -17.85 0.08
C PHE A 58 -14.92 -18.85 -0.56
N ALA A 59 -16.21 -18.75 -0.26
CA ALA A 59 -17.26 -19.32 -1.10
C ALA A 59 -17.90 -18.20 -1.95
N PRO A 60 -18.60 -18.54 -3.06
CA PRO A 60 -19.26 -17.54 -3.91
C PRO A 60 -20.13 -16.51 -3.16
N PRO A 61 -20.93 -16.85 -2.12
CA PRO A 61 -21.74 -15.84 -1.42
C PRO A 61 -20.89 -14.93 -0.54
N ASP A 62 -19.73 -15.39 -0.05
CA ASP A 62 -18.82 -14.54 0.73
C ASP A 62 -18.06 -13.56 -0.17
N LEU A 63 -17.92 -13.87 -1.46
CA LEU A 63 -17.18 -13.05 -2.41
C LEU A 63 -18.02 -11.87 -2.91
N LYS A 64 -19.35 -12.05 -3.00
CA LYS A 64 -20.30 -11.06 -3.52
C LYS A 64 -20.21 -9.65 -2.90
N PRO A 65 -20.02 -9.48 -1.58
CA PRO A 65 -19.89 -8.15 -0.97
C PRO A 65 -18.62 -7.38 -1.39
N PHE A 66 -17.63 -8.06 -1.99
CA PHE A 66 -16.38 -7.47 -2.44
C PHE A 66 -16.46 -7.01 -3.91
N ASN A 67 -17.51 -6.27 -4.24
CA ASN A 67 -17.79 -5.74 -5.57
C ASN A 67 -17.27 -4.30 -5.77
N GLY A 68 -16.71 -3.66 -4.73
CA GLY A 68 -16.25 -2.28 -4.78
C GLY A 68 -17.25 -1.23 -4.29
N GLU A 69 -18.50 -1.61 -3.99
CA GLU A 69 -19.49 -0.70 -3.43
C GLU A 69 -19.16 -0.29 -1.99
N GLY A 70 -19.58 0.90 -1.58
CA GLY A 70 -19.38 1.36 -0.18
C GLY A 70 -17.90 1.46 0.25
N ASN A 71 -16.99 1.64 -0.72
CA ASN A 71 -15.53 1.64 -0.51
C ASN A 71 -14.94 0.28 -0.09
N MET A 72 -15.68 -0.82 -0.26
CA MET A 72 -15.16 -2.17 -0.09
C MET A 72 -14.10 -2.50 -1.15
N PRO A 73 -13.14 -3.39 -0.87
CA PRO A 73 -12.20 -3.85 -1.89
C PRO A 73 -12.92 -4.63 -2.98
N VAL A 74 -12.30 -4.71 -4.16
CA VAL A 74 -12.85 -5.42 -5.32
C VAL A 74 -12.11 -6.73 -5.46
N TYR A 75 -12.81 -7.85 -5.26
CA TYR A 75 -12.25 -9.19 -5.45
C TYR A 75 -12.92 -9.87 -6.63
N LEU A 76 -12.16 -10.71 -7.33
CA LEU A 76 -12.70 -11.62 -8.33
C LEU A 76 -11.98 -12.95 -8.26
N ALA A 77 -12.65 -14.02 -8.68
CA ALA A 77 -12.02 -15.33 -8.76
C ALA A 77 -11.75 -15.73 -10.21
N VAL A 78 -10.57 -16.34 -10.43
CA VAL A 78 -10.20 -16.98 -11.69
C VAL A 78 -9.60 -18.33 -11.36
N ARG A 79 -10.16 -19.39 -11.93
CA ARG A 79 -9.74 -20.78 -11.77
C ARG A 79 -9.55 -21.19 -10.31
N GLY A 80 -10.48 -20.77 -9.45
CA GLY A 80 -10.45 -21.05 -8.02
C GLY A 80 -9.45 -20.23 -7.20
N LYS A 81 -8.70 -19.29 -7.79
CA LYS A 81 -7.87 -18.32 -7.06
C LYS A 81 -8.61 -17.00 -6.94
N VAL A 82 -8.57 -16.37 -5.76
CA VAL A 82 -9.20 -15.06 -5.52
C VAL A 82 -8.12 -13.98 -5.60
N PHE A 83 -8.34 -13.00 -6.47
CA PHE A 83 -7.44 -11.88 -6.71
C PHE A 83 -8.02 -10.58 -6.15
N ASP A 84 -7.17 -9.77 -5.52
CA ASP A 84 -7.49 -8.39 -5.17
C ASP A 84 -7.21 -7.46 -6.33
N VAL A 85 -8.29 -6.98 -6.95
CA VAL A 85 -8.27 -6.08 -8.10
C VAL A 85 -8.68 -4.66 -7.70
N THR A 86 -8.58 -4.31 -6.42
CA THR A 86 -8.89 -2.95 -5.92
C THR A 86 -8.02 -1.88 -6.59
N SER A 87 -6.77 -2.19 -6.95
CA SER A 87 -5.92 -1.30 -7.75
C SER A 87 -6.48 -1.01 -9.16
N GLY A 88 -7.32 -1.91 -9.67
CA GLY A 88 -8.06 -1.80 -10.92
C GLY A 88 -9.52 -1.40 -10.75
N ARG A 89 -9.91 -0.72 -9.65
CA ARG A 89 -11.30 -0.34 -9.37
C ARG A 89 -11.99 0.42 -10.52
N ASN A 90 -11.25 1.16 -11.36
CA ASN A 90 -11.83 1.83 -12.53
C ASN A 90 -12.36 0.85 -13.61
N PHE A 91 -11.90 -0.40 -13.60
CA PHE A 91 -12.30 -1.43 -14.55
C PHE A 91 -13.31 -2.40 -13.96
N TYR A 92 -13.03 -2.87 -12.73
CA TYR A 92 -13.81 -3.92 -12.07
C TYR A 92 -14.77 -3.39 -10.99
N GLY A 93 -14.63 -2.15 -10.57
CA GLY A 93 -15.54 -1.54 -9.60
C GLY A 93 -16.83 -1.04 -10.26
N PRO A 94 -17.75 -0.47 -9.45
CA PRO A 94 -19.04 0.03 -9.94
C PRO A 94 -18.88 1.07 -11.05
N GLY A 95 -19.59 0.88 -12.16
CA GLY A 95 -19.53 1.72 -13.36
C GLY A 95 -18.35 1.41 -14.29
N GLY A 96 -17.53 0.40 -13.98
CA GLY A 96 -16.46 -0.08 -14.85
C GLY A 96 -16.97 -1.07 -15.92
N PRO A 97 -16.27 -1.23 -17.05
CA PRO A 97 -16.66 -2.15 -18.12
C PRO A 97 -16.67 -3.64 -17.69
N TYR A 98 -15.98 -3.98 -16.60
CA TYR A 98 -15.85 -5.34 -16.08
C TYR A 98 -16.48 -5.49 -14.69
N GLU A 99 -17.42 -4.60 -14.32
CA GLU A 99 -18.13 -4.65 -13.03
C GLU A 99 -18.87 -5.97 -12.80
N ASN A 100 -19.30 -6.63 -13.88
CA ASN A 100 -20.00 -7.92 -13.84
C ASN A 100 -19.18 -9.04 -13.15
N PHE A 101 -17.86 -8.94 -13.17
CA PHE A 101 -16.96 -9.91 -12.53
C PHE A 101 -16.65 -9.58 -11.06
N ALA A 102 -17.04 -8.40 -10.59
CA ALA A 102 -16.78 -7.96 -9.23
C ALA A 102 -17.54 -8.84 -8.22
N GLY A 103 -16.81 -9.40 -7.26
CA GLY A 103 -17.36 -10.27 -6.22
C GLY A 103 -17.80 -11.65 -6.72
N ARG A 104 -17.38 -12.08 -7.91
CA ARG A 104 -17.84 -13.35 -8.54
C ARG A 104 -16.68 -14.17 -9.09
N ASP A 105 -17.01 -15.40 -9.49
CA ASP A 105 -16.13 -16.22 -10.31
C ASP A 105 -16.24 -15.78 -11.78
N ALA A 106 -15.12 -15.26 -12.31
CA ALA A 106 -15.00 -14.76 -13.67
C ALA A 106 -14.45 -15.81 -14.64
N THR A 107 -14.18 -17.03 -14.17
CA THR A 107 -13.45 -18.06 -14.94
C THR A 107 -14.08 -18.34 -16.31
N ARG A 108 -15.39 -18.61 -16.37
CA ARG A 108 -16.07 -18.89 -17.65
C ARG A 108 -16.15 -17.67 -18.55
N GLY A 109 -16.49 -16.51 -18.00
CA GLY A 109 -16.57 -15.26 -18.76
C GLY A 109 -15.24 -14.89 -19.41
N LEU A 110 -14.13 -15.04 -18.68
CA LEU A 110 -12.78 -14.79 -19.20
C LEU A 110 -12.34 -15.83 -20.25
N ALA A 111 -12.67 -17.10 -20.03
CA ALA A 111 -12.31 -18.17 -20.96
C ALA A 111 -13.02 -18.05 -22.31
N CYS A 112 -14.32 -17.72 -22.30
CA CYS A 112 -15.11 -17.53 -23.52
C CYS A 112 -15.05 -16.09 -24.07
N GLY A 113 -14.42 -15.15 -23.36
CA GLY A 113 -14.38 -13.74 -23.75
C GLY A 113 -15.76 -13.05 -23.75
N SER A 114 -16.70 -13.55 -22.94
CA SER A 114 -18.06 -13.00 -22.83
C SER A 114 -18.26 -12.30 -21.48
N PHE A 115 -18.98 -11.18 -21.53
CA PHE A 115 -19.39 -10.38 -20.37
C PHE A 115 -20.87 -10.56 -20.05
N ASP A 116 -21.54 -11.51 -20.71
CA ASP A 116 -22.97 -11.77 -20.57
C ASP A 116 -23.27 -12.30 -19.17
N GLU A 117 -24.38 -11.83 -18.59
CA GLU A 117 -24.83 -12.28 -17.26
C GLU A 117 -25.11 -13.80 -17.22
N ASP A 118 -25.38 -14.41 -18.36
CA ASP A 118 -25.58 -15.84 -18.52
C ASP A 118 -24.31 -16.67 -18.28
N MET A 119 -23.13 -16.06 -18.47
CA MET A 119 -21.83 -16.70 -18.25
C MET A 119 -21.27 -16.46 -16.84
N LEU A 120 -21.97 -15.67 -16.01
CA LEU A 120 -21.61 -15.44 -14.62
C LEU A 120 -22.16 -16.54 -13.71
N THR A 121 -21.50 -16.75 -12.58
CA THR A 121 -22.03 -17.60 -11.51
C THR A 121 -23.36 -17.03 -11.01
N LYS A 122 -24.47 -17.63 -11.45
CA LYS A 122 -25.83 -17.29 -11.01
C LYS A 122 -26.19 -17.96 -9.70
N ASP A 123 -25.82 -19.24 -9.59
CA ASP A 123 -26.03 -20.01 -8.37
C ASP A 123 -24.81 -19.85 -7.45
N LEU A 124 -24.98 -19.05 -6.40
CA LEU A 124 -23.95 -18.82 -5.40
C LEU A 124 -23.90 -19.95 -4.36
N GLU A 125 -24.99 -20.73 -4.21
CA GLU A 125 -25.08 -21.81 -3.22
C GLU A 125 -24.75 -23.18 -3.81
N GLY A 126 -24.82 -23.28 -5.14
CA GLY A 126 -24.50 -24.47 -5.92
C GLY A 126 -23.01 -24.82 -6.03
N PRO A 127 -22.70 -25.89 -6.79
CA PRO A 127 -21.32 -26.24 -7.10
C PRO A 127 -20.66 -25.14 -7.93
N LEU A 128 -19.34 -25.03 -7.79
CA LEU A 128 -18.55 -24.19 -8.70
C LEU A 128 -18.70 -24.71 -10.12
N ASP A 129 -18.52 -23.82 -11.08
CA ASP A 129 -18.57 -24.20 -12.48
C ASP A 129 -17.46 -25.20 -12.79
N ASP A 130 -17.85 -26.40 -13.21
CA ASP A 130 -16.95 -27.50 -13.53
C ASP A 130 -16.09 -27.23 -14.79
N LEU A 131 -16.30 -26.11 -15.49
CA LEU A 131 -15.62 -25.74 -16.75
C LEU A 131 -15.80 -26.79 -17.85
N LYS A 132 -16.81 -27.67 -17.69
CA LYS A 132 -17.18 -28.67 -18.69
C LYS A 132 -17.74 -27.94 -19.92
N GLY A 133 -17.23 -28.31 -21.09
CA GLY A 133 -17.62 -27.72 -22.37
C GLY A 133 -16.65 -26.69 -22.94
N LEU A 134 -15.58 -26.33 -22.20
CA LEU A 134 -14.52 -25.47 -22.72
C LEU A 134 -13.57 -26.26 -23.63
N GLY A 135 -13.31 -25.71 -24.83
CA GLY A 135 -12.35 -26.21 -25.79
C GLY A 135 -10.90 -25.91 -25.37
N VAL A 136 -9.96 -26.48 -26.12
CA VAL A 136 -8.51 -26.30 -25.86
C VAL A 136 -8.12 -24.82 -25.93
N ASP A 137 -8.66 -24.08 -26.90
CA ASP A 137 -8.35 -22.66 -27.09
C ASP A 137 -8.84 -21.79 -25.92
N GLU A 138 -10.03 -22.08 -25.39
CA GLU A 138 -10.61 -21.34 -24.27
C GLU A 138 -9.86 -21.65 -22.95
N LEU A 139 -9.41 -22.89 -22.79
CA LEU A 139 -8.54 -23.28 -21.68
C LEU A 139 -7.18 -22.59 -21.74
N GLN A 140 -6.60 -22.45 -22.94
CA GLN A 140 -5.35 -21.71 -23.14
C GLN A 140 -5.56 -20.22 -22.83
N ALA A 141 -6.64 -19.61 -23.33
CA ALA A 141 -6.98 -18.23 -23.02
C ALA A 141 -7.18 -18.02 -21.51
N LEU A 142 -7.82 -18.97 -20.82
CA LEU A 142 -7.98 -18.93 -19.37
C LEU A 142 -6.63 -18.96 -18.63
N GLN A 143 -5.70 -19.79 -19.10
CA GLN A 143 -4.35 -19.86 -18.53
C GLN A 143 -3.59 -18.54 -18.72
N ASP A 144 -3.66 -17.96 -19.93
CA ASP A 144 -3.04 -16.65 -20.20
C ASP A 144 -3.64 -15.55 -19.31
N TRP A 145 -4.96 -15.61 -19.04
CA TRP A 145 -5.60 -14.70 -18.10
C TRP A 145 -5.10 -14.94 -16.67
N GLU A 146 -5.06 -16.18 -16.20
CA GLU A 146 -4.56 -16.54 -14.86
C GLU A 146 -3.15 -15.99 -14.63
N ASP A 147 -2.26 -16.12 -15.61
CA ASP A 147 -0.89 -15.62 -15.54
C ASP A 147 -0.86 -14.08 -15.46
N ARG A 148 -1.60 -13.39 -16.32
CA ARG A 148 -1.72 -11.91 -16.27
C ARG A 148 -2.25 -11.41 -14.93
N PHE A 149 -3.25 -12.10 -14.36
CA PHE A 149 -3.80 -11.75 -13.06
C PHE A 149 -2.79 -12.01 -11.94
N THR A 150 -2.03 -13.10 -12.01
CA THR A 150 -0.99 -13.44 -11.03
C THR A 150 0.18 -12.45 -11.07
N GLU A 151 0.53 -11.94 -12.24
CA GLU A 151 1.58 -10.92 -12.38
C GLU A 151 1.14 -9.55 -11.88
N LYS A 152 -0.13 -9.17 -12.12
CA LYS A 152 -0.62 -7.81 -11.86
C LYS A 152 -1.27 -7.62 -10.49
N TYR A 153 -1.89 -8.67 -9.95
CA TYR A 153 -2.74 -8.60 -8.77
C TYR A 153 -2.29 -9.59 -7.69
N LEU A 154 -2.63 -9.27 -6.45
CA LEU A 154 -2.30 -10.12 -5.31
C LEU A 154 -3.33 -11.22 -5.17
N VAL A 155 -2.87 -12.46 -4.96
CA VAL A 155 -3.74 -13.59 -4.62
C VAL A 155 -4.08 -13.51 -3.13
N VAL A 156 -5.34 -13.26 -2.82
CA VAL A 156 -5.83 -13.08 -1.44
C VAL A 156 -6.52 -14.33 -0.88
N GLY A 157 -6.74 -15.33 -1.73
CA GLY A 157 -7.45 -16.52 -1.30
C GLY A 157 -7.68 -17.58 -2.35
N LYS A 158 -8.44 -18.59 -1.95
CA LYS A 158 -8.96 -19.65 -2.81
C LYS A 158 -10.48 -19.64 -2.77
N LEU A 159 -11.12 -19.77 -3.93
CA LEU A 159 -12.55 -19.97 -4.06
C LEU A 159 -12.85 -21.48 -3.97
N ILE A 160 -13.78 -21.85 -3.11
CA ILE A 160 -14.30 -23.21 -2.96
C ILE A 160 -15.82 -23.20 -3.01
N SER A 161 -16.43 -24.35 -3.28
CA SER A 161 -17.88 -24.47 -3.21
C SER A 161 -18.40 -24.32 -1.77
N VAL A 162 -19.68 -23.96 -1.63
CA VAL A 162 -20.32 -23.86 -0.31
C VAL A 162 -20.27 -25.19 0.44
N GLY A 163 -20.46 -26.32 -0.25
CA GLY A 163 -20.38 -27.66 0.34
C GLY A 163 -18.99 -27.99 0.90
N GLU A 164 -17.92 -27.68 0.17
CA GLU A 164 -16.55 -27.86 0.65
C GLU A 164 -16.23 -26.96 1.85
N LYS A 165 -16.76 -25.73 1.88
CA LYS A 165 -16.54 -24.79 2.98
C LYS A 165 -17.18 -25.30 4.27
N GLN A 166 -18.40 -25.84 4.19
CA GLN A 166 -19.08 -26.44 5.34
C GLN A 166 -18.31 -27.66 5.87
N MET A 167 -17.76 -28.49 4.99
CA MET A 167 -16.99 -29.68 5.38
C MET A 167 -15.61 -29.35 5.98
N SER A 168 -15.00 -28.24 5.59
CA SER A 168 -13.74 -27.75 6.18
C SER A 168 -13.94 -27.05 7.53
N ALA A 169 -15.18 -26.68 7.88
CA ALA A 169 -15.50 -25.97 9.12
C ALA A 169 -16.11 -26.87 10.22
N ALA A 170 -16.37 -28.14 9.91
CA ALA A 170 -16.82 -29.17 10.85
C ALA A 170 -15.63 -29.96 11.41
#